data_AF-X1B870-F1
#
_entry.id   AF-X1B870-F1
#
_cell.length_a   1.000
_cell.length_b   1.000
_cell.length_c   1.000
_cell.angle_alpha   90.00
_cell.angle_beta   90.00
_cell.angle_gamma   90.00
#
_symmetry.space_group_name_H-M   'P 1'
#
loop_
_entity.id
_entity.type
_entity.pdbx_description
1 polymer ?
#
loop_
_entity_poly.entity_id
_entity_poly.type
_entity_poly.pdbx_seq_one_letter_code
_entity_poly.pdbx_strand_id
1 'polypeptide(L)'
;MLLEKFKLDKKLCIVTGAAQGLGFVFSEALAEAGANLVIVTDKQVSKLQEVAETISTKTGREVLPLKVDVTSEDDVKNMVARAENCFGR
;
A
#
# COMPACT_ATOMS: atom_id res chain seq x y z
N MET A 1 0.39 -26.84 -4.75
CA MET A 1 -0.72 -26.55 -3.82
C MET A 1 -1.31 -25.19 -4.16
N LEU A 2 -2.62 -25.00 -4.04
CA LEU A 2 -3.35 -23.83 -4.54
C LEU A 2 -2.85 -22.49 -3.94
N LEU A 3 -2.54 -22.48 -2.64
CA LEU A 3 -2.10 -21.27 -1.90
C LEU A 3 -0.74 -20.72 -2.38
N GLU A 4 0.17 -21.59 -2.83
CA GLU A 4 1.47 -21.14 -3.37
C GLU A 4 1.29 -20.26 -4.62
N LYS A 5 0.20 -20.44 -5.38
CA LYS A 5 -0.07 -19.61 -6.57
C LYS A 5 -0.53 -18.19 -6.23
N PHE A 6 -0.93 -17.95 -4.98
CA PHE A 6 -1.46 -16.67 -4.51
C PHE A 6 -0.48 -15.87 -3.65
N LYS A 7 0.75 -16.39 -3.44
CA LYS A 7 1.80 -15.62 -2.77
C LYS A 7 2.20 -14.42 -3.62
N LEU A 8 2.36 -13.28 -2.94
CA LEU A 8 2.77 -12.01 -3.53
C LEU A 8 4.17 -11.59 -3.05
N ASP A 9 4.96 -12.54 -2.56
CA ASP A 9 6.35 -12.30 -2.20
C ASP A 9 7.10 -11.58 -3.34
N LYS A 10 7.86 -10.55 -2.98
CA LYS A 10 8.63 -9.69 -3.91
C LYS A 10 7.77 -8.86 -4.87
N LYS A 11 6.45 -8.79 -4.66
CA LYS A 11 5.57 -7.85 -5.37
C LYS A 11 5.39 -6.58 -4.56
N LEU A 12 5.17 -5.48 -5.28
CA LEU A 12 4.76 -4.20 -4.74
C LEU A 12 3.32 -3.96 -5.19
N CYS A 13 2.42 -3.62 -4.27
CA CYS A 13 1.02 -3.33 -4.57
C CYS A 13 0.67 -1.90 -4.16
N ILE A 14 -0.02 -1.18 -5.05
CA ILE A 14 -0.55 0.15 -4.77
C ILE A 14 -2.04 0.02 -4.44
N VAL A 15 -2.47 0.54 -3.29
CA VAL A 15 -3.86 0.51 -2.85
C VAL A 15 -4.38 1.93 -2.61
N THR A 16 -5.40 2.31 -3.36
CA THR A 16 -6.08 3.61 -3.23
C THR A 16 -7.22 3.55 -2.22
N GLY A 17 -7.46 4.65 -1.50
CA GLY A 17 -8.52 4.70 -0.48
C GLY A 17 -8.22 3.81 0.73
N ALA A 18 -6.95 3.54 0.99
CA ALA A 18 -6.50 2.54 1.96
C ALA A 18 -6.67 2.96 3.44
N ALA A 19 -7.00 4.22 3.70
CA ALA A 19 -7.18 4.72 5.06
C ALA A 19 -8.35 4.06 5.82
N GLN A 20 -9.29 3.40 5.13
CA GLN A 20 -10.43 2.74 5.79
C GLN A 20 -11.17 1.72 4.90
N GLY A 21 -12.12 1.00 5.50
CA GLY A 21 -13.06 0.14 4.79
C GLY A 21 -12.36 -0.95 3.99
N LEU A 22 -12.80 -1.17 2.75
CA LEU A 22 -12.24 -2.21 1.88
C LEU A 22 -10.78 -1.94 1.52
N GLY A 23 -10.36 -0.68 1.35
CA GLY A 23 -8.97 -0.35 1.05
C GLY A 23 -8.03 -0.80 2.16
N PHE A 24 -8.44 -0.64 3.42
CA PHE A 24 -7.70 -1.16 4.57
C PHE A 24 -7.63 -2.69 4.55
N VAL A 25 -8.77 -3.36 4.40
CA VAL A 25 -8.86 -4.84 4.41
C VAL A 25 -8.03 -5.45 3.27
N PHE A 26 -8.07 -4.85 2.07
CA PHE A 26 -7.26 -5.32 0.95
C PHE A 26 -5.77 -5.07 1.18
N SER A 27 -5.39 -3.93 1.76
CA SER A 27 -3.99 -3.66 2.11
C SER A 27 -3.48 -4.73 3.08
N GLU A 28 -4.22 -5.02 4.14
CA GLU A 28 -3.86 -6.07 5.10
C GLU A 28 -3.71 -7.45 4.44
N ALA A 29 -4.70 -7.87 3.64
CA ALA A 29 -4.68 -9.16 2.97
C ALA A 29 -3.51 -9.31 1.96
N LEU A 30 -3.18 -8.24 1.22
CA LEU A 30 -2.06 -8.23 0.28
C LEU A 30 -0.71 -8.32 1.00
N ALA A 31 -0.55 -7.64 2.13
CA ALA A 31 0.65 -7.75 2.96
C ALA A 31 0.79 -9.14 3.59
N GLU A 32 -0.30 -9.73 4.07
CA GLU A 32 -0.32 -11.11 4.58
C GLU A 32 0.05 -12.13 3.48
N ALA A 33 -0.34 -11.88 2.23
CA ALA A 33 0.09 -12.66 1.07
C ALA A 33 1.57 -12.44 0.68
N GLY A 34 2.24 -11.45 1.27
CA GLY A 34 3.68 -11.21 1.16
C GLY A 34 4.11 -10.00 0.34
N ALA A 35 3.16 -9.16 -0.09
CA ALA A 35 3.47 -7.94 -0.83
C ALA A 35 4.02 -6.84 0.07
N ASN A 36 4.94 -6.03 -0.45
CA ASN A 36 5.17 -4.68 0.05
C ASN A 36 4.07 -3.75 -0.51
N LEU A 37 3.78 -2.66 0.18
CA LEU A 37 2.64 -1.82 -0.15
C LEU A 37 3.00 -0.34 -0.32
N VAL A 38 2.32 0.30 -1.26
CA VAL A 38 2.09 1.74 -1.26
C VAL A 38 0.61 1.95 -1.01
N ILE A 39 0.26 2.58 0.10
CA ILE A 39 -1.13 2.85 0.45
C ILE A 39 -1.41 4.33 0.31
N VAL A 40 -2.54 4.71 -0.27
CA VAL A 40 -2.83 6.13 -0.56
C VAL A 40 -4.23 6.57 -0.16
N THR A 41 -4.35 7.85 0.16
CA THR A 41 -5.61 8.55 0.49
C THR A 41 -5.54 10.01 0.06
N ASP A 42 -6.67 10.60 -0.32
CA ASP A 42 -6.78 12.03 -0.66
C ASP A 42 -6.92 12.90 0.60
N LYS A 43 -7.60 12.38 1.63
CA LYS A 43 -8.06 13.15 2.80
C LYS A 43 -7.50 12.68 4.14
N GLN A 44 -7.64 11.40 4.47
CA GLN A 44 -7.43 10.89 5.83
C GLN A 44 -5.97 10.49 6.10
N VAL A 45 -5.03 11.42 6.00
CA VAL A 45 -3.58 11.14 6.07
C VAL A 45 -3.15 10.56 7.42
N SER A 46 -3.63 11.11 8.53
CA SER A 46 -3.28 10.60 9.87
C SER A 46 -3.72 9.15 10.06
N LYS A 47 -4.95 8.83 9.62
CA LYS A 47 -5.47 7.45 9.66
C LYS A 47 -4.68 6.51 8.74
N LEU A 48 -4.21 7.00 7.60
CA LEU A 48 -3.38 6.23 6.69
C LEU A 48 -2.02 5.86 7.33
N GLN A 49 -1.44 6.75 8.14
CA GLN A 49 -0.21 6.46 8.88
C GLN A 49 -0.44 5.36 9.93
N GLU A 50 -1.52 5.44 10.71
CA GLU A 50 -1.90 4.39 11.66
C GLU A 50 -2.10 3.02 10.97
N VAL A 51 -2.73 3.03 9.78
CA VAL A 51 -2.90 1.82 8.96
C VAL A 51 -1.54 1.26 8.52
N ALA A 52 -0.63 2.10 8.05
CA ALA A 52 0.70 1.67 7.62
C ALA A 52 1.47 1.00 8.78
N GLU A 53 1.47 1.64 9.95
CA GLU A 53 2.12 1.12 11.16
C GLU A 53 1.51 -0.21 11.60
N THR A 54 0.17 -0.30 11.60
CA THR A 54 -0.56 -1.52 11.95
C THR A 54 -0.19 -2.68 11.04
N ILE A 55 -0.26 -2.48 9.72
CA ILE A 55 0.03 -3.53 8.73
C ILE A 55 1.51 -3.94 8.79
N SER A 56 2.42 -2.97 8.87
CA SER A 56 3.86 -3.24 8.92
C SER A 56 4.24 -4.01 10.20
N THR A 57 3.69 -3.63 11.36
CA THR A 57 3.91 -4.34 12.62
C THR A 57 3.35 -5.77 12.58
N LYS A 58 2.17 -5.98 11.99
CA LYS A 58 1.50 -7.29 11.93
C LYS A 58 2.19 -8.26 10.97
N THR A 59 2.65 -7.77 9.82
CA THR A 59 3.09 -8.61 8.69
C THR A 59 4.60 -8.60 8.48
N GLY A 60 5.32 -7.65 9.06
CA GLY A 60 6.74 -7.41 8.82
C GLY A 60 7.04 -6.86 7.41
N ARG A 61 6.02 -6.47 6.65
CA ARG A 61 6.18 -5.90 5.30
C ARG A 61 6.38 -4.40 5.35
N GLU A 62 7.02 -3.89 4.32
CA GLU A 62 7.22 -2.45 4.15
C GLU A 62 5.95 -1.82 3.57
N VAL A 63 5.51 -0.74 4.20
CA VAL A 63 4.28 -0.03 3.81
C VAL A 63 4.58 1.46 3.70
N LEU A 64 4.42 2.02 2.51
CA LEU A 64 4.64 3.44 2.22
C LEU A 64 3.27 4.16 2.16
N PRO A 65 2.90 4.97 3.17
CA PRO A 65 1.71 5.81 3.10
C PRO A 65 1.99 7.10 2.30
N LEU A 66 1.14 7.41 1.33
CA LEU A 66 1.19 8.67 0.57
C LEU A 66 -0.16 9.37 0.53
N LYS A 67 -0.15 10.69 0.62
CA LYS A 67 -1.31 11.51 0.27
C LYS A 67 -1.34 11.68 -1.26
N VAL A 68 -2.41 11.23 -1.91
CA VAL A 68 -2.56 11.27 -3.36
C VAL A 68 -4.02 11.54 -3.70
N ASP A 69 -4.27 12.58 -4.47
CA ASP A 69 -5.54 12.73 -5.20
C ASP A 69 -5.42 12.01 -6.55
N VAL A 70 -6.11 10.88 -6.69
CA VAL A 70 -6.07 10.07 -7.91
C VAL A 70 -6.68 10.75 -9.14
N THR A 71 -7.39 11.88 -8.96
CA THR A 71 -7.90 12.69 -10.07
C THR A 71 -6.86 13.66 -10.62
N SER A 72 -5.74 13.87 -9.91
CA SER A 72 -4.61 14.68 -10.33
C SER A 72 -3.54 13.80 -10.99
N GLU A 73 -3.28 14.03 -12.27
CA GLU A 73 -2.25 13.28 -13.01
C GLU A 73 -0.84 13.48 -12.40
N ASP A 74 -0.56 14.69 -11.92
CA ASP A 74 0.72 15.01 -11.27
C ASP A 74 0.89 14.27 -9.95
N ASP A 75 -0.18 14.16 -9.15
CA ASP A 75 -0.15 13.37 -7.90
C ASP A 75 0.10 11.88 -8.20
N VAL A 76 -0.52 11.34 -9.24
CA VAL A 76 -0.31 9.95 -9.66
C VAL A 76 1.13 9.72 -10.14
N LYS A 77 1.69 10.64 -10.94
CA LYS A 77 3.10 10.57 -11.36
C LYS A 77 4.06 10.61 -10.17
N ASN A 78 3.80 11.53 -9.23
CA ASN A 78 4.60 11.65 -8.01
C ASN A 78 4.49 10.40 -7.13
N MET A 79 3.30 9.79 -7.02
CA MET A 79 3.10 8.53 -6.31
C MET A 79 3.98 7.41 -6.89
N VAL A 80 3.97 7.23 -8.21
CA VAL A 80 4.79 6.20 -8.88
C VAL A 80 6.28 6.48 -8.67
N ALA A 81 6.73 7.71 -8.86
CA ALA A 81 8.13 8.07 -8.63
C ALA A 81 8.57 7.82 -7.17
N ARG A 82 7.69 8.05 -6.19
CA ARG A 82 7.98 7.77 -4.78
C ARG A 82 8.04 6.26 -4.50
N ALA A 83 7.19 5.47 -5.15
CA ALA A 83 7.23 4.02 -5.10
C ALA A 83 8.57 3.48 -5.63
N GLU A 84 8.98 3.94 -6.82
CA GLU A 84 10.25 3.55 -7.46
C GLU A 84 11.45 3.91 -6.58
N ASN A 85 11.47 5.13 -6.01
CA ASN A 85 12.57 5.57 -5.15
C ASN A 85 12.66 4.76 -3.85
N CYS A 86 11.54 4.33 -3.28
CA CYS A 86 11.51 3.60 -2.02
C CYS A 86 11.82 2.11 -2.20
N PHE A 87 11.36 1.50 -3.29
CA PHE A 87 11.40 0.05 -3.49
C PHE A 87 12.30 -0.42 -4.65
N GLY A 88 12.85 0.53 -5.42
CA GLY A 88 13.79 0.28 -6.52
C GLY A 88 13.20 -0.45 -7.72
N ARG A 89 11.87 -0.43 -7.88
CA ARG A 89 11.13 -1.11 -8.95
C ARG A 89 9.76 -0.49 -9.19
#